data_AF-A0A3C0KPV8-F1
#
_entry.id   AF-A0A3C0KPV8-F1
#
_cell.length_a   1.000
_cell.length_b   1.000
_cell.length_c   1.000
_cell.angle_alpha   90.00
_cell.angle_beta   90.00
_cell.angle_gamma   90.00
#
_symmetry.space_group_name_H-M   'P 1'
#
loop_
_entity.id
_entity.type
_entity.pdbx_description
1 polymer ?
#
loop_
_entity_poly.entity_id
_entity_poly.type
_entity_poly.pdbx_seq_one_letter_code
_entity_poly.pdbx_strand_id
1 'polypeptide(L)'
;DEGPDLCPDRSGAVAVGARMPLIAYNINLDSSDVGLAKRIAGVIRESNGGLPSVRAMGVLLKSRNLAQVSMNLTNFQVTSMREVFDSVRKEADMAGVGIRESELIGLAPRAALDEETAAHICLIGFSAQRIIETHLPPN
;
A
#
# COMPACT_ATOMS: atom_id res chain seq x y z
N ASP A 1 7.07 -22.95 17.63
CA ASP A 1 7.26 -22.59 19.05
C ASP A 1 6.31 -23.40 19.91
N GLU A 2 5.04 -23.54 19.50
CA GLU A 2 4.10 -24.47 20.12
C GLU A 2 3.65 -25.59 19.17
N GLY A 3 3.25 -26.74 19.73
CA GLY A 3 2.78 -27.92 19.00
C GLY A 3 3.79 -29.09 18.96
N PRO A 4 3.36 -30.28 18.51
CA PRO A 4 4.24 -31.44 18.40
C PRO A 4 5.31 -31.24 17.31
N ASP A 5 6.48 -31.85 17.52
CA ASP A 5 7.61 -31.90 16.55
C ASP A 5 7.32 -32.87 15.37
N LEU A 6 6.09 -32.78 14.84
CA LEU A 6 5.57 -33.55 13.73
C LEU A 6 4.80 -32.59 12.82
N CYS A 7 5.18 -32.50 11.55
CA CYS A 7 4.43 -31.75 10.54
C CYS A 7 3.52 -32.74 9.80
N PRO A 8 2.19 -32.76 10.05
CA PRO A 8 1.30 -33.70 9.38
C PRO A 8 1.16 -33.34 7.90
N ASP A 9 1.25 -34.33 7.01
CA ASP A 9 1.25 -34.13 5.55
C ASP A 9 0.09 -33.28 5.01
N ARG A 10 -1.09 -33.36 5.65
CA ARG A 10 -2.30 -32.68 5.18
C ARG A 10 -2.50 -31.28 5.76
N SER A 11 -2.07 -31.06 7.01
CA SER A 11 -2.34 -29.82 7.76
C SER A 11 -1.14 -28.89 7.84
N GLY A 12 0.07 -29.39 7.61
CA GLY A 12 1.29 -28.59 7.69
C GLY A 12 1.50 -27.96 9.07
N ALA A 13 2.05 -26.75 9.07
CA ALA A 13 2.28 -25.94 10.27
C ALA A 13 1.44 -24.65 10.23
N VAL A 14 1.04 -24.15 11.41
CA VAL A 14 0.32 -22.89 11.57
C VAL A 14 1.25 -21.89 12.26
N ALA A 15 1.37 -20.68 11.70
CA ALA A 15 2.07 -19.58 12.33
C ALA A 15 1.05 -18.52 12.79
N VAL A 16 1.13 -18.14 14.06
CA VAL A 16 0.36 -17.03 14.64
C VAL A 16 1.32 -15.92 15.00
N GLY A 17 0.91 -14.68 14.78
CA GLY A 17 1.71 -13.52 15.14
C GLY A 17 0.85 -12.27 15.27
N ALA A 18 1.38 -11.27 15.98
CA ALA A 18 0.79 -9.95 16.11
C ALA A 18 1.64 -8.93 15.35
N ARG A 19 0.97 -7.99 14.68
CA ARG A 19 1.62 -6.92 13.91
C ARG A 19 0.73 -5.68 13.87
N MET A 20 1.34 -4.54 13.57
CA MET A 20 0.58 -3.33 13.22
C MET A 20 -0.31 -3.59 11.99
N PRO A 21 -1.48 -2.91 11.90
CA PRO A 21 -2.32 -2.98 10.72
C PRO A 21 -1.53 -2.58 9.47
N LEU A 22 -1.60 -3.42 8.44
CA LEU A 22 -0.98 -3.15 7.14
C LEU A 22 -2.02 -2.57 6.21
N ILE A 23 -1.62 -1.51 5.51
CA ILE A 23 -2.44 -0.85 4.49
C ILE A 23 -1.87 -1.24 3.13
N ALA A 24 -2.68 -1.95 2.34
CA ALA A 24 -2.36 -2.27 0.95
C ALA A 24 -2.87 -1.13 0.07
N TYR A 25 -1.95 -0.45 -0.60
CA TYR A 25 -2.19 0.82 -1.25
C TYR A 25 -1.47 0.88 -2.59
N ASN A 26 -2.09 1.42 -3.62
CA ASN A 26 -1.54 1.47 -4.96
C ASN A 26 -1.69 2.86 -5.56
N ILE A 27 -0.71 3.29 -6.36
CA ILE A 27 -0.75 4.55 -7.10
C ILE A 27 -0.61 4.25 -8.59
N ASN A 28 -1.59 4.70 -9.38
CA ASN A 28 -1.60 4.55 -10.83
C ASN A 28 -0.93 5.75 -11.47
N LEU A 29 0.11 5.50 -12.27
CA LEU A 29 0.78 6.54 -13.06
C LEU A 29 -0.02 6.80 -14.33
N ASP A 30 0.03 8.03 -14.85
CA ASP A 30 -0.53 8.38 -16.16
C ASP A 30 0.40 7.95 -17.31
N SER A 31 0.79 6.67 -17.27
CA SER A 31 1.73 6.03 -18.17
C SER A 31 1.59 4.52 -18.08
N SER A 32 1.95 3.79 -19.14
CA SER A 32 2.07 2.33 -19.14
C SER A 32 3.52 1.85 -18.93
N ASP A 33 4.46 2.75 -18.63
CA ASP A 33 5.87 2.41 -18.40
C ASP A 33 6.09 1.72 -17.05
N VAL A 34 6.11 0.39 -17.08
CA VAL A 34 6.43 -0.46 -15.91
C VAL A 34 7.85 -0.24 -15.42
N GLY A 35 8.77 0.14 -16.31
CA GLY A 35 10.15 0.46 -15.95
C GLY A 35 10.19 1.67 -15.01
N LEU A 36 9.43 2.72 -15.32
CA LEU A 36 9.25 3.86 -14.42
C LEU A 36 8.67 3.43 -13.08
N ALA A 37 7.55 2.69 -13.07
CA ALA A 37 6.94 2.24 -11.81
C ALA A 37 7.91 1.40 -10.95
N LYS A 38 8.74 0.55 -11.58
CA LYS A 38 9.76 -0.24 -10.88
C LYS A 38 10.88 0.63 -10.31
N ARG A 39 11.32 1.67 -11.04
CA ARG A 39 12.30 2.63 -10.53
C ARG A 39 11.75 3.38 -9.31
N ILE A 40 10.54 3.93 -9.41
CA ILE A 40 9.88 4.64 -8.31
C ILE A 40 9.72 3.71 -7.09
N ALA A 41 9.20 2.50 -7.29
CA ALA A 41 9.06 1.50 -6.23
C ALA A 41 10.41 1.18 -5.56
N GLY A 42 11.48 1.13 -6.34
CA GLY A 42 12.85 0.91 -5.87
C GLY A 42 13.38 2.05 -5.00
N VAL A 43 12.99 3.29 -5.28
CA VAL A 43 13.36 4.48 -4.49
C VAL A 43 12.60 4.53 -3.16
N ILE A 44 11.28 4.27 -3.18
CA ILE A 44 10.45 4.44 -1.98
C ILE A 44 10.50 3.26 -0.99
N ARG A 45 10.93 2.06 -1.42
CA ARG A 45 10.89 0.87 -0.55
C ARG A 45 12.00 0.88 0.49
N GLU A 46 11.65 0.53 1.72
CA GLU A 46 12.55 0.51 2.89
C GLU A 46 13.79 -0.35 2.65
N SER A 47 13.64 -1.54 2.05
CA SER A 47 14.77 -2.46 1.86
C SER A 47 15.87 -1.91 0.93
N ASN A 48 15.59 -0.81 0.23
CA ASN A 48 16.55 -0.11 -0.64
C ASN A 48 17.01 1.21 -0.01
N GLY A 49 16.70 1.45 1.27
CA GLY A 49 16.98 2.71 1.96
C GLY A 49 15.93 3.81 1.73
N GLY A 50 14.76 3.45 1.21
CA GLY A 50 13.63 4.36 1.02
C GLY A 50 12.88 4.67 2.31
N LEU A 51 11.57 4.88 2.20
CA LEU A 51 10.74 5.23 3.34
C LEU A 51 10.62 4.05 4.33
N PRO A 52 10.75 4.28 5.64
CA PRO A 52 10.61 3.24 6.64
C PRO A 52 9.20 2.64 6.62
N SER A 53 9.05 1.36 6.94
CA SER A 53 7.75 0.67 6.93
C SER A 53 7.01 0.67 5.58
N VAL A 54 7.72 0.87 4.47
CA VAL A 54 7.15 0.79 3.11
C VAL A 54 7.78 -0.36 2.33
N ARG A 55 6.92 -1.24 1.82
CA ARG A 55 7.29 -2.26 0.83
C ARG A 55 6.62 -1.91 -0.48
N ALA A 56 7.37 -1.83 -1.57
CA ALA A 56 6.82 -1.43 -2.87
C ALA A 56 7.34 -2.26 -4.04
N MET A 57 6.52 -2.37 -5.09
CA MET A 57 6.81 -3.00 -6.37
C MET A 57 6.14 -2.25 -7.51
N GLY A 58 6.82 -2.11 -8.65
CA GLY A 58 6.23 -1.60 -9.89
C GLY A 58 5.62 -2.73 -10.73
N VAL A 59 4.35 -2.58 -11.13
CA VAL A 59 3.59 -3.57 -11.90
C VAL A 59 2.84 -2.92 -13.06
N LEU A 60 2.46 -3.74 -14.05
CA LEU A 60 1.52 -3.33 -15.11
C LEU A 60 0.11 -3.79 -14.74
N LEU A 61 -0.81 -2.84 -14.60
CA LEU A 61 -2.24 -3.13 -14.55
C LEU A 61 -2.75 -3.37 -15.97
N LYS A 62 -2.61 -4.61 -16.46
CA LYS A 62 -2.93 -5.01 -17.84
C LYS A 62 -4.35 -4.65 -18.27
N SER A 63 -5.33 -4.76 -17.36
CA SER A 63 -6.74 -4.47 -17.65
C SER A 63 -7.01 -3.01 -18.03
N ARG A 64 -6.15 -2.09 -17.60
CA ARG A 64 -6.28 -0.64 -17.85
C ARG A 64 -5.11 -0.06 -18.63
N ASN A 65 -4.11 -0.88 -18.95
CA ASN A 65 -2.85 -0.46 -19.56
C ASN A 65 -2.16 0.69 -18.79
N LEU A 66 -2.10 0.57 -17.46
CA LEU A 66 -1.46 1.56 -16.57
C LEU A 66 -0.31 0.93 -15.79
N ALA A 67 0.79 1.66 -15.66
CA ALA A 67 1.85 1.32 -14.72
C ALA A 67 1.42 1.74 -13.32
N GLN A 68 1.68 0.88 -12.35
CA GLN A 68 1.22 1.06 -10.98
C GLN A 68 2.38 0.83 -10.02
N VAL A 69 2.53 1.73 -9.05
CA VAL A 69 3.38 1.52 -7.88
C VAL A 69 2.49 0.87 -6.81
N SER A 70 2.63 -0.44 -6.64
CA SER A 70 1.90 -1.21 -5.64
C SER A 70 2.71 -1.31 -4.35
N MET A 71 2.08 -1.08 -3.20
CA MET A 71 2.78 -1.00 -1.94
C MET A 71 1.97 -1.50 -0.74
N ASN A 72 2.71 -1.88 0.29
CA ASN A 72 2.20 -2.17 1.62
C ASN A 72 2.88 -1.23 2.61
N LEU A 73 2.09 -0.46 3.35
CA LEU A 73 2.55 0.29 4.51
C LEU A 73 2.41 -0.63 5.72
N THR A 74 3.53 -1.11 6.26
CA THR A 74 3.53 -2.05 7.38
C THR A 74 3.32 -1.37 8.73
N ASN A 75 3.52 -0.05 8.79
CA ASN A 75 3.18 0.79 9.92
C ASN A 75 2.88 2.22 9.46
N PHE A 76 1.60 2.56 9.36
CA PHE A 76 1.14 3.87 8.89
C PHE A 76 1.45 5.02 9.86
N GLN A 77 1.81 4.71 11.11
CA GLN A 77 2.23 5.72 12.09
C GLN A 77 3.68 6.17 11.88
N VAL A 78 4.48 5.36 11.17
CA VAL A 78 5.87 5.66 10.84
C VAL A 78 5.96 6.38 9.49
N THR A 79 5.27 5.86 8.47
CA THR A 79 5.13 6.54 7.17
C THR A 79 3.66 6.58 6.78
N SER A 80 3.16 7.80 6.58
CA SER A 80 1.74 8.03 6.29
C SER A 80 1.39 7.76 4.82
N MET A 81 0.10 7.59 4.54
CA MET A 81 -0.40 7.50 3.15
C MET A 81 -0.09 8.77 2.33
N ARG A 82 -0.05 9.94 2.97
CA ARG A 82 0.29 11.20 2.31
C ARG A 82 1.76 11.26 1.94
N GLU A 83 2.65 10.93 2.88
CA GLU A 83 4.09 10.97 2.68
C GLU A 83 4.55 10.04 1.55
N VAL A 84 4.04 8.81 1.51
CA VAL A 84 4.36 7.88 0.43
C VAL A 84 3.78 8.35 -0.91
N PHE A 85 2.59 8.94 -0.90
CA PHE A 85 2.00 9.52 -2.10
C PHE A 85 2.83 10.68 -2.65
N ASP A 86 3.24 11.61 -1.78
CA ASP A 86 4.03 12.77 -2.17
C ASP A 86 5.42 12.37 -2.66
N SER A 87 6.02 11.31 -2.08
CA SER A 87 7.27 10.73 -2.58
C SER A 87 7.09 10.13 -3.98
N VAL A 88 6.02 9.37 -4.23
CA VAL A 88 5.73 8.85 -5.57
C VAL A 88 5.44 9.97 -6.57
N ARG A 89 4.67 10.99 -6.15
CA ARG A 89 4.36 12.17 -6.96
C ARG A 89 5.64 12.87 -7.39
N LYS A 90 6.54 13.14 -6.45
CA LYS A 90 7.84 13.76 -6.74
C LYS A 90 8.66 12.97 -7.76
N GLU A 91 8.77 11.65 -7.60
CA GLU A 91 9.53 10.81 -8.55
C GLU A 91 8.86 10.73 -9.94
N ALA A 92 7.53 10.71 -9.99
CA ALA A 92 6.77 10.72 -11.24
C ALA A 92 6.91 12.07 -11.97
N ASP A 93 6.80 13.18 -11.23
CA ASP A 93 6.94 14.55 -11.75
C ASP A 93 8.36 14.78 -12.32
N MET A 94 9.41 14.29 -11.64
CA MET A 94 10.79 14.32 -12.16
C MET A 94 10.96 13.54 -13.47
N ALA A 95 10.10 12.55 -13.72
CA ALA A 95 10.06 11.79 -14.96
C ALA A 95 9.08 12.38 -16.00
N GLY A 96 8.41 13.49 -15.69
CA GLY A 96 7.40 14.12 -16.56
C GLY A 96 6.11 13.31 -16.69
N VAL A 97 5.80 12.44 -15.72
CA VAL A 97 4.60 11.59 -15.71
C VAL A 97 3.71 11.97 -14.53
N GLY A 98 2.43 12.23 -14.80
CA GLY A 98 1.45 12.52 -13.74
C GLY A 98 1.00 11.28 -12.97
N ILE A 99 0.34 11.50 -11.83
CA ILE A 99 -0.43 10.46 -11.15
C ILE A 99 -1.89 10.54 -11.62
N ARG A 100 -2.43 9.40 -12.05
CA ARG A 100 -3.81 9.30 -12.50
C ARG A 100 -4.80 9.27 -11.34
N GLU A 101 -4.50 8.46 -10.33
CA GLU A 101 -5.32 8.19 -9.15
C GLU A 101 -4.58 7.21 -8.21
N SER A 102 -5.14 6.99 -7.02
CA SER A 102 -4.71 5.93 -6.11
C SER A 102 -5.87 5.02 -5.69
N GLU A 103 -5.52 3.85 -5.16
CA GLU A 103 -6.46 2.81 -4.78
C GLU A 103 -6.07 2.17 -3.45
N LEU A 104 -7.06 1.99 -2.58
CA LEU A 104 -6.94 1.21 -1.34
C LEU A 104 -7.45 -0.22 -1.59
N ILE A 105 -6.61 -1.22 -1.30
CA ILE A 105 -6.98 -2.62 -1.35
C ILE A 105 -7.40 -3.07 0.05
N GLY A 106 -8.70 -3.36 0.22
CA GLY A 106 -9.29 -3.69 1.51
C GLY A 106 -9.68 -2.45 2.31
N LEU A 107 -9.28 -2.44 3.59
CA LEU A 107 -9.65 -1.45 4.60
C LEU A 107 -8.39 -0.77 5.18
N ALA A 108 -8.55 0.45 5.68
CA ALA A 108 -7.52 1.19 6.40
C ALA A 108 -8.04 1.62 7.79
N PRO A 109 -7.15 1.78 8.78
CA PRO A 109 -7.50 2.42 10.06
C PRO A 109 -7.94 3.88 9.85
N ARG A 110 -8.89 4.37 10.64
CA ARG A 110 -9.37 5.77 10.59
C ARG A 110 -8.24 6.78 10.77
N ALA A 111 -7.28 6.45 11.64
CA ALA A 111 -6.11 7.29 11.89
C ALA A 111 -5.17 7.44 10.67
N ALA A 112 -5.30 6.58 9.66
CA ALA A 112 -4.49 6.63 8.44
C ALA A 112 -5.23 7.26 7.25
N LEU A 113 -6.56 7.27 7.27
CA LEU A 113 -7.40 7.63 6.13
C LEU A 113 -8.67 8.34 6.59
N ASP A 114 -8.71 9.64 6.35
CA ASP A 114 -9.88 10.50 6.44
C ASP A 114 -10.21 11.12 5.06
N GLU A 115 -11.28 11.91 5.00
CA GLU A 115 -11.73 12.57 3.76
C GLU A 115 -10.66 13.49 3.16
N GLU A 116 -9.96 14.24 4.00
CA GLU A 116 -8.92 15.16 3.55
C GLU A 116 -7.74 14.39 2.94
N THR A 117 -7.32 13.30 3.59
CA THR A 117 -6.24 12.43 3.10
C THR A 117 -6.64 11.72 1.83
N ALA A 118 -7.87 11.21 1.75
CA ALA A 118 -8.41 10.60 0.54
C ALA A 118 -8.37 11.57 -0.65
N ALA A 119 -8.72 12.85 -0.44
CA ALA A 119 -8.66 13.88 -1.47
C ALA A 119 -7.20 14.18 -1.89
N HIS A 120 -6.30 14.36 -0.91
CA HIS A 120 -4.87 14.67 -1.15
C HIS A 120 -4.17 13.60 -2.00
N ILE A 121 -4.47 12.34 -1.72
CA ILE A 121 -3.84 11.20 -2.37
C ILE A 121 -4.60 10.72 -3.61
N CYS A 122 -5.59 11.49 -4.09
CA CYS A 122 -6.40 11.15 -5.25
C CYS A 122 -7.04 9.75 -5.16
N LEU A 123 -7.53 9.37 -3.98
CA LEU A 123 -8.09 8.05 -3.72
C LEU A 123 -9.44 7.87 -4.39
N ILE A 124 -9.58 6.83 -5.20
CA ILE A 124 -10.88 6.47 -5.79
C ILE A 124 -11.73 5.66 -4.80
N GLY A 125 -13.05 5.89 -4.84
CA GLY A 125 -14.01 5.05 -4.10
C GLY A 125 -13.88 5.14 -2.58
N PHE A 126 -13.40 6.27 -2.05
CA PHE A 126 -13.42 6.51 -0.62
C PHE A 126 -14.85 6.52 -0.08
N SER A 127 -15.05 5.85 1.06
CA SER A 127 -16.31 5.81 1.80
C SER A 127 -16.03 5.34 3.22
N ALA A 128 -16.96 5.59 4.15
CA ALA A 128 -16.83 5.15 5.54
C ALA A 128 -16.68 3.62 5.67
N GLN A 129 -17.16 2.84 4.69
CA GLN A 129 -17.03 1.38 4.65
C GLN A 129 -15.58 0.93 4.41
N ARG A 130 -14.68 1.83 4.00
CA ARG A 130 -13.23 1.56 3.86
C ARG A 130 -12.46 1.68 5.17
N ILE A 131 -13.11 2.09 6.25
CA ILE A 131 -12.51 2.30 7.56
C ILE A 131 -12.72 1.05 8.43
N ILE A 132 -11.66 0.47 8.99
CA ILE A 132 -11.74 -0.76 9.79
C ILE A 132 -12.73 -0.59 10.96
N GLU A 133 -12.64 0.54 11.66
CA GLU A 133 -13.41 0.85 12.87
C GLU A 133 -14.92 0.99 12.62
N THR A 134 -15.40 1.09 11.38
CA THR A 134 -16.84 1.10 11.09
C THR A 134 -17.47 -0.29 11.09
N HIS A 135 -16.64 -1.34 11.12
CA HIS A 135 -17.07 -2.75 11.14
C HIS A 135 -16.92 -3.40 12.51
N LEU A 136 -16.41 -2.67 13.50
CA LEU A 136 -16.28 -3.14 14.87
C LEU A 136 -17.55 -2.79 15.67
N PRO A 137 -17.99 -3.66 16.60
CA PRO A 137 -19.07 -3.31 17.51
C PRO A 137 -18.68 -2.08 18.34
N PRO A 138 -19.66 -1.25 18.75
CA PRO A 138 -19.39 -0.18 19.70
C PRO A 138 -18.84 -0.78 21.01
N ASN A 139 -17.82 -0.12 21.56
CA ASN A 139 -17.27 -0.46 22.88
C ASN A 139 -18.23 -0.07 24.01
#